data_AF-A0A821EBW1-F1
#
_entry.id   AF-A0A821EBW1-F1
#
_cell.length_a   1.000
_cell.length_b   1.000
_cell.length_c   1.000
_cell.angle_alpha   90.00
_cell.angle_beta   90.00
_cell.angle_gamma   90.00
#
_symmetry.space_group_name_H-M   'P 1'
#
loop_
_entity.id
_entity.type
_entity.pdbx_description
1 polymer ?
#
loop_
_entity_poly.entity_id
_entity_poly.type
_entity_poly.pdbx_seq_one_letter_code
_entity_poly.pdbx_strand_id
1 'polypeptide(L)'
;MITSTIETFVLKLLSEIGLLAQHLVRVRAQFHAAKIAKSHAQNDDDTATILFDWSENYNLRQTKEENGAYYNTQNVSLHTGYVYTKYEKCSFASISDETNHMAEVAWTSLQPLLTKLIEQQHKIQIYLISDSLVSQYRNKTSAFMIKQYCKRDKIDINWIFYESGHGKGIPDAVGASLKNKFDQIVVYYSDDAFQAASDLVTTVKNDTETKLFLYEKSDIDVLKEQIPKLKAVKGTARMYELIGRKNEQLYMANPGFLGMLDLIYGGWDQDETYGG
;
A
#
# COMPACT_ATOMS: atom_id res chain seq x y z
N MET A 1 30.90 -26.84 17.95
CA MET A 1 31.38 -27.48 16.69
C MET A 1 30.14 -28.02 15.98
N ILE A 2 29.67 -27.37 14.92
CA ILE A 2 28.49 -27.84 14.16
C ILE A 2 29.03 -28.71 13.01
N THR A 3 29.08 -30.02 13.23
CA THR A 3 29.32 -30.99 12.15
C THR A 3 27.98 -31.39 11.55
N SER A 4 27.39 -30.51 10.73
CA SER A 4 26.32 -30.97 9.83
C SER A 4 26.95 -31.93 8.81
N THR A 5 26.40 -33.13 8.68
CA THR A 5 26.85 -34.08 7.67
C THR A 5 26.67 -33.50 6.26
N ILE A 6 27.50 -33.91 5.30
CA ILE A 6 27.37 -33.51 3.90
C ILE A 6 25.95 -33.79 3.39
N GLU A 7 25.34 -34.89 3.80
CA GLU A 7 23.96 -35.25 3.48
C GLU A 7 22.93 -34.24 4.00
N THR A 8 23.07 -33.80 5.26
CA THR A 8 22.18 -32.76 5.83
C THR A 8 22.31 -31.44 5.08
N PHE A 9 23.55 -31.08 4.70
CA PHE A 9 23.81 -29.90 3.89
C PHE A 9 23.15 -30.01 2.51
N VAL A 10 23.31 -31.14 1.82
CA VAL A 10 22.72 -31.38 0.49
C VAL A 10 21.19 -31.32 0.55
N LEU A 11 20.56 -31.97 1.54
CA LEU A 11 19.11 -31.93 1.71
C LEU A 11 18.59 -30.52 1.98
N LYS A 12 19.28 -29.75 2.84
CA LYS A 12 18.92 -28.36 3.09
C LYS A 12 19.08 -27.52 1.83
N LEU A 13 20.19 -27.67 1.10
CA LEU A 13 20.42 -26.95 -0.15
C LEU A 13 19.34 -27.24 -1.20
N LEU A 14 18.96 -28.51 -1.38
CA LEU A 14 17.88 -28.90 -2.30
C LEU A 14 16.54 -28.27 -1.89
N SER A 15 16.23 -28.25 -0.59
CA SER A 15 15.02 -27.58 -0.07
C SER A 15 15.04 -26.08 -0.37
N GLU A 16 16.16 -25.40 -0.10
CA GLU A 16 16.31 -23.96 -0.36
C GLU A 16 16.23 -23.63 -1.86
N ILE A 17 16.81 -24.47 -2.74
CA ILE A 17 16.67 -24.32 -4.20
C ILE A 17 15.20 -24.42 -4.62
N GLY A 18 14.45 -25.36 -4.04
CA GLY A 18 13.01 -25.48 -4.27
C GLY A 18 12.23 -24.23 -3.84
N LEU A 19 12.55 -23.67 -2.68
CA LEU A 19 11.95 -22.42 -2.18
C LEU A 19 12.30 -21.22 -3.08
N LEU A 20 13.56 -21.13 -3.52
CA LEU A 20 14.02 -20.09 -4.45
C LEU A 20 13.29 -20.19 -5.79
N ALA A 21 13.16 -21.39 -6.36
CA ALA A 21 12.44 -21.59 -7.62
C ALA A 21 10.98 -21.13 -7.52
N GLN A 22 10.30 -21.46 -6.42
CA GLN A 22 8.93 -20.99 -6.17
C GLN A 22 8.89 -19.47 -6.03
N HIS A 23 9.82 -18.87 -5.28
CA HIS A 23 9.93 -17.41 -5.16
C HIS A 23 10.11 -16.76 -6.54
N LEU A 24 11.03 -17.24 -7.39
CA LEU A 24 11.25 -16.70 -8.73
C LEU A 24 10.01 -16.79 -9.63
N VAL A 25 9.23 -17.88 -9.53
CA VAL A 25 7.95 -18.00 -10.25
C VAL A 25 6.96 -16.94 -9.78
N ARG A 26 6.82 -16.74 -8.45
CA ARG A 26 5.93 -15.71 -7.88
C ARG A 26 6.32 -14.31 -8.31
N VAL A 27 7.59 -13.98 -8.20
CA VAL A 27 8.15 -12.70 -8.59
C VAL A 27 7.84 -12.41 -10.06
N ARG A 28 8.11 -13.36 -10.96
CA ARG A 28 7.80 -13.20 -12.39
C ARG A 28 6.31 -12.99 -12.65
N ALA A 29 5.44 -13.74 -11.97
CA ALA A 29 3.99 -13.60 -12.11
C ALA A 29 3.51 -12.22 -11.63
N GLN A 30 3.98 -11.75 -10.48
CA GLN A 30 3.63 -10.44 -9.92
C GLN A 30 4.09 -9.29 -10.82
N PHE A 31 5.34 -9.32 -11.30
CA PHE A 31 5.85 -8.30 -12.24
C PHE A 31 5.08 -8.32 -13.57
N HIS A 32 4.71 -9.51 -14.05
CA HIS A 32 3.90 -9.64 -15.26
C HIS A 32 2.50 -9.04 -15.07
N ALA A 33 1.82 -9.39 -13.97
CA ALA A 33 0.50 -8.85 -13.63
C ALA A 33 0.55 -7.32 -13.47
N ALA A 34 1.55 -6.78 -12.77
CA ALA A 34 1.75 -5.35 -12.63
C ALA A 34 2.00 -4.64 -13.97
N LYS A 35 2.75 -5.29 -14.89
CA LYS A 35 2.97 -4.77 -16.24
C LYS A 35 1.67 -4.71 -17.04
N ILE A 36 0.85 -5.76 -16.96
CA ILE A 36 -0.47 -5.81 -17.60
C ILE A 36 -1.39 -4.72 -17.04
N ALA A 37 -1.48 -4.61 -15.71
CA ALA A 37 -2.27 -3.58 -15.04
C ALA A 37 -1.92 -2.16 -15.52
N LYS A 38 -0.63 -1.83 -15.54
CA LYS A 38 -0.14 -0.54 -16.06
C LYS A 38 -0.47 -0.34 -17.53
N SER A 39 -0.39 -1.40 -18.33
CA SER A 39 -0.77 -1.36 -19.74
C SER A 39 -2.26 -1.07 -19.91
N HIS A 40 -3.15 -1.76 -19.20
CA HIS A 40 -4.59 -1.51 -19.25
C HIS A 40 -4.90 -0.06 -18.85
N ALA A 41 -4.36 0.38 -17.71
CA ALA A 41 -4.56 1.74 -17.25
C ALA A 41 -4.11 2.81 -18.24
N GLN A 42 -3.13 2.53 -19.11
CA GLN A 42 -2.64 3.47 -20.13
C GLN A 42 -3.42 3.43 -21.45
N ASN A 43 -4.23 2.40 -21.70
CA ASN A 43 -4.98 2.23 -22.94
C ASN A 43 -6.49 2.44 -22.75
N ASP A 44 -7.00 2.14 -21.56
CA ASP A 44 -8.42 2.13 -21.24
C ASP A 44 -8.82 3.37 -20.43
N ASP A 45 -9.94 4.00 -20.82
CA ASP A 45 -10.39 5.28 -20.26
C ASP A 45 -10.90 5.14 -18.82
N ASP A 46 -11.38 3.96 -18.45
CA ASP A 46 -12.07 3.65 -17.20
C ASP A 46 -11.17 2.94 -16.18
N THR A 47 -9.90 2.73 -16.53
CA THR A 47 -8.95 1.96 -15.73
C THR A 47 -7.89 2.88 -15.11
N ALA A 48 -7.52 2.58 -13.86
CA ALA A 48 -6.41 3.21 -13.17
C ALA A 48 -5.51 2.16 -12.53
N THR A 49 -4.21 2.44 -12.47
CA THR A 49 -3.24 1.67 -11.66
C THR A 49 -2.57 2.58 -10.67
N ILE A 50 -2.54 2.20 -9.40
CA ILE A 50 -1.90 2.92 -8.31
C ILE A 50 -0.78 2.04 -7.77
N LEU A 51 0.46 2.51 -7.90
CA LEU A 51 1.64 1.90 -7.28
C LEU A 51 2.03 2.73 -6.07
N PHE A 52 2.08 2.15 -4.88
CA PHE A 52 2.33 2.89 -3.64
C PHE A 52 3.12 2.09 -2.62
N ASP A 53 3.81 2.82 -1.74
CA ASP A 53 4.44 2.28 -0.55
C ASP A 53 4.66 3.36 0.52
N TRP A 54 4.98 2.95 1.74
CA TRP A 54 5.41 3.86 2.80
C TRP A 54 6.86 4.29 2.57
N SER A 55 7.06 5.60 2.45
CA SER A 55 8.38 6.18 2.58
C SER A 55 8.76 6.23 4.06
N GLU A 56 10.06 6.22 4.37
CA GLU A 56 10.51 6.44 5.76
C GLU A 56 9.91 7.75 6.30
N ASN A 57 9.65 7.84 7.61
CA ASN A 57 9.08 9.05 8.17
C ASN A 57 10.01 10.25 7.97
N TYR A 58 9.43 11.41 7.68
CA TYR A 58 10.16 12.68 7.66
C TYR A 58 10.29 13.23 9.07
N ASN A 59 11.50 13.64 9.45
CA ASN A 59 11.76 14.20 10.76
C ASN A 59 11.62 15.72 10.69
N LEU A 60 10.55 16.24 11.26
CA LEU A 60 10.37 17.67 11.46
C LEU A 60 11.27 18.11 12.61
N ARG A 61 12.36 18.81 12.28
CA ARG A 61 13.28 19.34 13.27
C ARG A 61 12.66 20.59 13.88
N GLN A 62 12.40 20.54 15.19
CA GLN A 62 12.11 21.72 15.99
C GLN A 62 13.42 22.17 16.64
N THR A 63 13.83 23.41 16.39
CA THR A 63 14.94 24.02 17.13
C THR A 63 14.32 24.75 18.32
N LYS A 64 14.83 24.54 19.53
CA LYS A 64 14.52 25.43 20.66
C LYS A 64 15.82 26.00 21.21
N GLU A 65 15.77 27.30 21.49
CA GLU A 65 16.84 28.08 22.08
C GLU A 65 17.37 27.47 23.40
N GLU A 66 18.65 27.79 23.60
CA GLU A 66 19.53 27.54 24.74
C GLU A 66 18.80 27.29 26.08
N ASN A 67 18.68 26.02 26.48
CA ASN A 67 18.86 25.51 27.85
C ASN A 67 18.46 24.02 27.96
N GLY A 68 19.22 23.15 27.28
CA GLY A 68 19.40 21.74 27.70
C GLY A 68 18.19 20.80 27.77
N ALA A 69 17.04 21.14 27.18
CA ALA A 69 15.83 20.31 27.26
C ALA A 69 15.50 19.65 25.91
N TYR A 70 15.46 18.31 25.90
CA TYR A 70 14.89 17.38 24.91
C TYR A 70 14.56 17.94 23.51
N TYR A 71 15.30 17.48 22.48
CA TYR A 71 14.89 17.60 21.08
C TYR A 71 13.55 16.87 20.89
N ASN A 72 12.45 17.59 20.82
CA ASN A 72 11.16 16.98 20.47
C ASN A 72 11.08 16.94 18.94
N THR A 73 11.56 15.86 18.33
CA THR A 73 11.42 15.68 16.89
C THR A 73 10.05 15.09 16.58
N GLN A 74 9.23 15.81 15.82
CA GLN A 74 7.96 15.30 15.32
C GLN A 74 8.19 14.55 14.02
N ASN A 75 7.69 13.31 13.94
CA ASN A 75 7.81 12.50 12.74
C ASN A 75 6.52 12.59 11.94
N VAL A 76 6.65 12.84 10.64
CA VAL A 76 5.56 12.91 9.68
C VAL A 76 5.62 11.67 8.79
N SER A 77 4.50 10.97 8.64
CA SER A 77 4.39 9.81 7.75
C SER A 77 4.10 10.24 6.32
N LEU A 78 4.70 9.54 5.36
CA LEU A 78 4.50 9.76 3.93
C LEU A 78 4.10 8.44 3.26
N HIS A 79 2.82 8.32 2.87
CA HIS A 79 2.38 7.24 1.99
C HIS A 79 2.46 7.73 0.56
N THR A 80 3.47 7.28 -0.18
CA THR A 80 3.80 7.83 -1.50
C THR A 80 3.44 6.86 -2.60
N GLY A 81 3.18 7.40 -3.78
CA GLY A 81 2.91 6.55 -4.92
C GLY A 81 2.83 7.28 -6.24
N TYR A 82 2.43 6.51 -7.24
CA TYR A 82 2.32 6.93 -8.61
C TYR A 82 1.08 6.32 -9.25
N VAL A 83 0.31 7.17 -9.92
CA VAL A 83 -0.92 6.80 -10.59
C VAL A 83 -0.67 6.75 -12.09
N TYR A 84 -1.16 5.70 -12.71
CA TYR A 84 -1.26 5.56 -14.16
C TYR A 84 -2.73 5.58 -14.55
N THR A 85 -3.06 6.44 -15.50
CA THR A 85 -4.28 6.41 -16.30
C THR A 85 -3.90 6.70 -17.76
N LYS A 86 -4.87 6.61 -18.67
CA LYS A 86 -4.65 6.92 -20.08
C LYS A 86 -4.23 8.36 -20.30
N TYR A 87 -4.84 9.28 -19.54
CA TYR A 87 -4.67 10.72 -19.73
C TYR A 87 -3.64 11.34 -18.79
N GLU A 88 -3.34 10.68 -17.68
CA GLU A 88 -2.51 11.23 -16.62
C GLU A 88 -1.57 10.19 -16.02
N LYS A 89 -0.32 10.61 -15.80
CA LYS A 89 0.67 9.92 -14.99
C LYS A 89 1.18 10.90 -13.94
N CYS A 90 0.88 10.67 -12.68
CA CYS A 90 1.20 11.64 -11.62
C CYS A 90 1.66 10.95 -10.34
N SER A 91 2.59 11.59 -9.64
CA SER A 91 2.94 11.23 -8.27
C SER A 91 1.87 11.73 -7.31
N PHE A 92 1.73 11.03 -6.18
CA PHE A 92 0.96 11.50 -5.05
C PHE A 92 1.65 11.17 -3.73
N ALA A 93 1.30 11.91 -2.69
CA ALA A 93 1.71 11.64 -1.32
C ALA A 93 0.56 11.99 -0.37
N SER A 94 0.20 11.04 0.49
CA SER A 94 -0.69 11.27 1.61
C SER A 94 0.13 11.41 2.89
N ILE A 95 -0.08 12.50 3.61
CA ILE A 95 0.81 12.98 4.68
C ILE A 95 0.01 13.11 5.98
N SER A 96 0.61 12.74 7.10
CA SER A 96 -0.01 12.86 8.43
C SER A 96 1.04 12.87 9.54
N ASP A 97 0.65 13.41 10.70
CA ASP A 97 1.40 13.31 11.95
C ASP A 97 1.27 11.91 12.60
N GLU A 98 0.36 11.07 12.10
CA GLU A 98 0.19 9.69 12.57
C GLU A 98 1.30 8.77 12.05
N THR A 99 2.01 8.11 12.96
CA THR A 99 3.19 7.27 12.65
C THR A 99 2.91 5.77 12.65
N ASN A 100 1.68 5.36 12.96
CA ASN A 100 1.24 3.99 12.78
C ASN A 100 1.01 3.69 11.30
N HIS A 101 1.53 2.58 10.78
CA HIS A 101 1.40 2.20 9.37
C HIS A 101 0.48 1.00 9.17
N MET A 102 -0.39 0.68 10.14
CA MET A 102 -1.34 -0.43 10.03
C MET A 102 -2.36 -0.24 8.90
N ALA A 103 -3.06 -1.32 8.57
CA ALA A 103 -3.96 -1.40 7.43
C ALA A 103 -5.00 -0.27 7.36
N GLU A 104 -5.61 0.09 8.48
CA GLU A 104 -6.57 1.19 8.54
C GLU A 104 -5.95 2.53 8.14
N VAL A 105 -4.68 2.77 8.47
CA VAL A 105 -3.96 3.99 8.09
C VAL A 105 -3.60 3.97 6.60
N ALA A 106 -3.17 2.80 6.10
CA ALA A 106 -2.92 2.62 4.66
C ALA A 106 -4.20 2.88 3.83
N TRP A 107 -5.36 2.42 4.28
CA TRP A 107 -6.63 2.69 3.60
C TRP A 107 -7.10 4.13 3.75
N THR A 108 -6.99 4.71 4.95
CA THR A 108 -7.33 6.12 5.19
C THR A 108 -6.52 7.05 4.29
N SER A 109 -5.22 6.80 4.19
CA SER A 109 -4.32 7.59 3.34
C SER A 109 -4.59 7.43 1.83
N LEU A 110 -5.10 6.27 1.37
CA LEU A 110 -5.49 6.08 -0.04
C LEU A 110 -6.86 6.65 -0.39
N GLN A 111 -7.75 6.82 0.60
CA GLN A 111 -9.14 7.18 0.38
C GLN A 111 -9.33 8.47 -0.43
N PRO A 112 -8.64 9.59 -0.16
CA PRO A 112 -8.79 10.81 -0.97
C PRO A 112 -8.48 10.60 -2.45
N LEU A 113 -7.45 9.80 -2.74
CA LEU A 113 -7.07 9.47 -4.12
C LEU A 113 -8.10 8.55 -4.77
N LEU A 114 -8.55 7.51 -4.07
CA LEU A 114 -9.57 6.58 -4.56
C LEU A 114 -10.87 7.32 -4.88
N THR A 115 -11.36 8.16 -3.97
CA THR A 115 -12.53 9.01 -4.18
C THR A 115 -12.36 9.87 -5.43
N LYS A 116 -11.21 10.52 -5.62
CA LYS A 116 -10.93 11.31 -6.82
C LYS A 116 -10.98 10.47 -8.10
N LEU A 117 -10.37 9.28 -8.11
CA LEU A 117 -10.37 8.41 -9.28
C LEU A 117 -11.77 7.88 -9.61
N ILE A 118 -12.52 7.45 -8.61
CA ILE A 118 -13.83 6.82 -8.77
C ILE A 118 -14.89 7.88 -9.13
N GLU A 119 -15.02 8.93 -8.32
CA GLU A 119 -16.13 9.86 -8.42
C GLU A 119 -15.88 10.95 -9.47
N GLN A 120 -14.65 11.46 -9.55
CA GLN A 120 -14.32 12.59 -10.42
C GLN A 120 -13.76 12.18 -11.78
N GLN A 121 -13.08 11.03 -11.84
CA GLN A 121 -12.49 10.50 -13.08
C GLN A 121 -13.20 9.24 -13.60
N HIS A 122 -14.29 8.82 -12.95
CA HIS A 122 -15.15 7.71 -13.37
C HIS A 122 -14.41 6.40 -13.64
N LYS A 123 -13.39 6.09 -12.83
CA LYS A 123 -12.65 4.83 -12.92
C LYS A 123 -13.47 3.70 -12.34
N ILE A 124 -13.71 2.66 -13.13
CA ILE A 124 -14.49 1.47 -12.73
C ILE A 124 -13.63 0.23 -12.51
N GLN A 125 -12.38 0.24 -12.99
CA GLN A 125 -11.39 -0.80 -12.74
C GLN A 125 -10.14 -0.17 -12.13
N ILE A 126 -9.79 -0.60 -10.92
CA ILE A 126 -8.61 -0.09 -10.20
C ILE A 126 -7.65 -1.25 -9.94
N TYR A 127 -6.39 -1.06 -10.32
CA TYR A 127 -5.30 -1.93 -9.92
C TYR A 127 -4.49 -1.25 -8.82
N LEU A 128 -4.35 -1.91 -7.68
CA LEU A 128 -3.48 -1.50 -6.58
C LEU A 128 -2.21 -2.33 -6.63
N ILE A 129 -1.05 -1.71 -6.43
CA ILE A 129 0.24 -2.40 -6.39
C ILE A 129 1.01 -1.87 -5.19
N SER A 130 1.40 -2.77 -4.30
CA SER A 130 2.17 -2.44 -3.10
C SER A 130 3.05 -3.62 -2.68
N ASP A 131 3.84 -3.41 -1.63
CA ASP A 131 4.53 -4.50 -0.93
C ASP A 131 3.54 -5.47 -0.25
N SER A 132 4.04 -6.64 0.14
CA SER A 132 3.26 -7.74 0.71
C SER A 132 3.27 -7.81 2.25
N LEU A 133 3.67 -6.72 2.92
CA LEU A 133 3.75 -6.67 4.37
C LEU A 133 2.37 -6.86 5.01
N VAL A 134 2.25 -7.89 5.86
CA VAL A 134 0.95 -8.39 6.36
C VAL A 134 0.27 -7.37 7.27
N SER A 135 1.00 -6.67 8.14
CA SER A 135 0.42 -5.68 9.05
C SER A 135 -0.20 -4.47 8.32
N GLN A 136 0.26 -4.20 7.10
CA GLN A 136 -0.10 -3.00 6.34
C GLN A 136 -1.07 -3.34 5.20
N TYR A 137 -0.67 -4.19 4.26
CA TYR A 137 -1.37 -4.35 2.99
C TYR A 137 -2.04 -5.72 2.86
N ARG A 138 -1.32 -6.80 3.16
CA ARG A 138 -1.77 -8.18 2.90
C ARG A 138 -2.51 -8.78 4.10
N ASN A 139 -3.72 -8.32 4.38
CA ASN A 139 -4.51 -8.74 5.53
C ASN A 139 -6.04 -8.74 5.30
N LYS A 140 -6.76 -9.19 6.34
CA LYS A 140 -8.23 -9.25 6.37
C LYS A 140 -8.90 -7.88 6.25
N THR A 141 -8.28 -6.81 6.76
CA THR A 141 -8.82 -5.45 6.65
C THR A 141 -8.84 -5.03 5.19
N SER A 142 -7.77 -5.30 4.44
CA SER A 142 -7.73 -5.05 2.99
C SER A 142 -8.77 -5.83 2.19
N ALA A 143 -9.01 -7.10 2.56
CA ALA A 143 -10.11 -7.89 2.00
C ALA A 143 -11.48 -7.25 2.23
N PHE A 144 -11.74 -6.82 3.46
CA PHE A 144 -12.99 -6.14 3.80
C PHE A 144 -13.14 -4.82 3.03
N MET A 145 -12.12 -3.97 3.04
CA MET A 145 -12.16 -2.66 2.39
C MET A 145 -12.38 -2.79 0.88
N ILE A 146 -11.68 -3.70 0.20
CA ILE A 146 -11.93 -3.99 -1.22
C ILE A 146 -13.39 -4.37 -1.47
N LYS A 147 -13.95 -5.29 -0.67
CA LYS A 147 -15.37 -5.68 -0.79
C LYS A 147 -16.29 -4.48 -0.63
N GLN A 148 -16.01 -3.58 0.32
CA GLN A 148 -16.82 -2.36 0.54
C GLN A 148 -16.76 -1.40 -0.64
N TYR A 149 -15.57 -1.07 -1.16
CA TYR A 149 -15.43 -0.21 -2.33
C TYR A 149 -16.13 -0.82 -3.56
N CYS A 150 -15.91 -2.10 -3.84
CA CYS A 150 -16.59 -2.79 -4.95
C CYS A 150 -18.12 -2.76 -4.82
N LYS A 151 -18.64 -2.97 -3.61
CA LYS A 151 -20.08 -2.96 -3.34
C LYS A 151 -20.69 -1.57 -3.47
N ARG A 152 -20.08 -0.57 -2.81
CA ARG A 152 -20.56 0.81 -2.70
C ARG A 152 -20.48 1.51 -4.06
N ASP A 153 -19.33 1.44 -4.69
CA ASP A 153 -19.01 2.24 -5.87
C ASP A 153 -19.23 1.49 -7.19
N LYS A 154 -19.61 0.20 -7.12
CA LYS A 154 -19.83 -0.67 -8.28
C LYS A 154 -18.62 -0.81 -9.21
N ILE A 155 -17.44 -0.85 -8.60
CA ILE A 155 -16.14 -0.98 -9.28
C ILE A 155 -15.50 -2.36 -9.04
N ASP A 156 -14.51 -2.67 -9.85
CA ASP A 156 -13.63 -3.82 -9.67
C ASP A 156 -12.25 -3.35 -9.16
N ILE A 157 -11.69 -4.06 -8.18
CA ILE A 157 -10.37 -3.75 -7.62
C ILE A 157 -9.48 -5.00 -7.65
N ASN A 158 -8.30 -4.88 -8.21
CA ASN A 158 -7.26 -5.91 -8.22
C ASN A 158 -6.04 -5.40 -7.47
N TRP A 159 -5.74 -5.95 -6.29
CA TRP A 159 -4.56 -5.60 -5.52
C TRP A 159 -3.47 -6.66 -5.67
N ILE A 160 -2.40 -6.29 -6.36
CA ILE A 160 -1.21 -7.10 -6.63
C ILE A 160 -0.16 -6.77 -5.56
N PHE A 161 0.37 -7.79 -4.90
CA PHE A 161 1.40 -7.64 -3.86
C PHE A 161 2.76 -8.10 -4.38
N TYR A 162 3.78 -7.25 -4.26
CA TYR A 162 5.16 -7.62 -4.52
C TYR A 162 5.77 -8.38 -3.33
N GLU A 163 6.58 -9.40 -3.64
CA GLU A 163 7.43 -10.05 -2.64
C GLU A 163 8.44 -9.07 -2.05
N SER A 164 8.70 -9.24 -0.75
CA SER A 164 9.66 -8.42 -0.01
C SER A 164 11.08 -8.56 -0.58
N GLY A 165 11.83 -7.47 -0.63
CA GLY A 165 13.25 -7.48 -1.03
C GLY A 165 13.52 -7.11 -2.49
N HIS A 166 12.59 -6.42 -3.14
CA HIS A 166 12.83 -5.84 -4.46
C HIS A 166 13.22 -4.36 -4.34
N GLY A 167 14.14 -3.93 -5.20
CA GLY A 167 14.83 -2.65 -5.08
C GLY A 167 13.92 -1.42 -5.14
N LYS A 168 14.51 -0.27 -4.79
CA LYS A 168 13.83 1.03 -4.69
C LYS A 168 12.91 1.28 -5.90
N GLY A 169 11.64 1.51 -5.63
CA GLY A 169 10.60 1.74 -6.62
C GLY A 169 10.34 3.22 -6.88
N ILE A 170 9.33 3.48 -7.72
CA ILE A 170 8.84 4.84 -7.97
C ILE A 170 8.31 5.51 -6.68
N PRO A 171 7.57 4.82 -5.79
CA PRO A 171 7.14 5.40 -4.50
C PRO A 171 8.32 5.95 -3.68
N ASP A 172 9.45 5.25 -3.62
CA ASP A 172 10.66 5.70 -2.94
C ASP A 172 11.23 6.98 -3.54
N ALA A 173 11.25 7.07 -4.88
CA ALA A 173 11.72 8.26 -5.58
C ALA A 173 10.81 9.48 -5.30
N VAL A 174 9.49 9.28 -5.26
CA VAL A 174 8.53 10.33 -4.86
C VAL A 174 8.78 10.76 -3.41
N GLY A 175 8.96 9.81 -2.50
CA GLY A 175 9.27 10.07 -1.10
C GLY A 175 10.57 10.86 -0.92
N ALA A 176 11.65 10.44 -1.59
CA ALA A 176 12.93 11.13 -1.54
C ALA A 176 12.83 12.56 -2.12
N SER A 177 12.16 12.73 -3.26
CA SER A 177 11.97 14.05 -3.87
C SER A 177 11.18 15.00 -2.97
N LEU A 178 10.15 14.51 -2.30
CA LEU A 178 9.31 15.33 -1.44
C LEU A 178 10.03 15.71 -0.15
N LYS A 179 10.79 14.79 0.46
CA LYS A 179 11.64 15.08 1.63
C LYS A 179 12.71 16.12 1.32
N ASN A 180 13.37 16.02 0.15
CA ASN A 180 14.32 17.05 -0.28
C ASN A 180 13.66 18.42 -0.42
N LYS A 181 12.40 18.46 -0.88
CA LYS A 181 11.62 19.70 -0.96
C LYS A 181 11.28 20.23 0.44
N PHE A 182 10.92 19.35 1.38
CA PHE A 182 10.72 19.69 2.79
C PHE A 182 11.99 20.28 3.42
N ASP A 183 13.14 19.65 3.23
CA ASP A 183 14.41 20.17 3.73
C ASP A 183 14.73 21.56 3.17
N GLN A 184 14.46 21.80 1.89
CA GLN A 184 14.65 23.12 1.28
C GLN A 184 13.75 24.20 1.88
N ILE A 185 12.47 23.89 2.12
CA ILE A 185 11.55 24.89 2.71
C ILE A 185 11.85 25.11 4.19
N VAL A 186 12.18 24.05 4.95
CA VAL A 186 12.51 24.16 6.38
C VAL A 186 13.78 24.98 6.57
N VAL A 187 14.75 24.90 5.65
CA VAL A 187 15.94 25.78 5.67
C VAL A 187 15.61 27.23 5.29
N TYR A 188 14.64 27.45 4.41
CA TYR A 188 14.26 28.79 3.95
C TYR A 188 13.43 29.57 4.98
N TYR A 189 12.52 28.88 5.67
CA TYR A 189 11.75 29.43 6.79
C TYR A 189 12.50 29.20 8.11
N SER A 190 12.18 29.93 9.18
CA SER A 190 12.74 29.60 10.50
C SER A 190 12.22 28.24 10.98
N ASP A 191 13.01 27.50 11.77
CA ASP A 191 12.67 26.14 12.24
C ASP A 191 11.31 26.06 12.98
N ASP A 192 10.83 27.17 13.54
CA ASP A 192 9.56 27.24 14.28
C ASP A 192 8.33 27.27 13.36
N ALA A 193 8.52 27.44 12.05
CA ALA A 193 7.45 27.69 11.08
C ALA A 193 6.58 26.46 10.79
N PHE A 194 7.06 25.26 11.14
CA PHE A 194 6.35 24.01 10.87
C PHE A 194 6.17 23.23 12.17
N GLN A 195 4.91 22.94 12.51
CA GLN A 195 4.52 22.23 13.73
C GLN A 195 3.70 20.98 13.42
N ALA A 196 3.20 20.83 12.18
CA ALA A 196 2.40 19.70 11.77
C ALA A 196 2.57 19.36 10.29
N ALA A 197 2.11 18.15 9.91
CA ALA A 197 2.01 17.71 8.53
C ALA A 197 1.25 18.72 7.64
N SER A 198 0.22 19.37 8.19
CA SER A 198 -0.59 20.38 7.50
C SER A 198 0.21 21.59 7.02
N ASP A 199 1.23 22.00 7.79
CA ASP A 199 2.05 23.17 7.49
C ASP A 199 2.94 22.89 6.27
N LEU A 200 3.54 21.69 6.24
CA LEU A 200 4.31 21.21 5.09
C LEU A 200 3.44 21.13 3.83
N VAL A 201 2.26 20.52 3.93
CA VAL A 201 1.33 20.38 2.79
C VAL A 201 0.92 21.75 2.26
N THR A 202 0.49 22.65 3.15
CA THR A 202 -0.01 23.98 2.76
C THR A 202 1.06 24.82 2.08
N THR A 203 2.30 24.69 2.53
CA THR A 203 3.44 25.43 2.00
C THR A 203 3.91 24.86 0.65
N VAL A 204 3.98 23.53 0.50
CA VAL A 204 4.56 22.89 -0.69
C VAL A 204 3.57 22.65 -1.83
N LYS A 205 2.26 22.62 -1.56
CA LYS A 205 1.24 22.20 -2.55
C LYS A 205 1.28 22.92 -3.91
N ASN A 206 1.74 24.17 -3.96
CA ASN A 206 1.82 24.96 -5.20
C ASN A 206 3.19 24.85 -5.89
N ASP A 207 4.18 24.28 -5.19
CA ASP A 207 5.57 24.21 -5.60
C ASP A 207 6.02 22.76 -5.93
N THR A 208 5.06 21.84 -6.03
CA THR A 208 5.30 20.45 -6.40
C THR A 208 4.26 19.96 -7.40
N GLU A 209 4.70 19.11 -8.32
CA GLU A 209 3.79 18.37 -9.21
C GLU A 209 3.14 17.17 -8.51
N THR A 210 3.66 16.79 -7.33
CA THR A 210 3.11 15.67 -6.54
C THR A 210 1.79 16.08 -5.91
N LYS A 211 0.72 15.32 -6.21
CA LYS A 211 -0.58 15.55 -5.57
C LYS A 211 -0.48 15.26 -4.08
N LEU A 212 -0.68 16.28 -3.25
CA LEU A 212 -0.62 16.15 -1.80
C LEU A 212 -2.02 15.96 -1.21
N PHE A 213 -2.15 14.98 -0.31
CA PHE A 213 -3.33 14.75 0.50
C PHE A 213 -2.93 14.80 1.98
N LEU A 214 -3.82 15.34 2.81
CA LEU A 214 -3.68 15.33 4.26
C LEU A 214 -4.73 14.37 4.82
N TYR A 215 -4.35 13.61 5.85
CA TYR A 215 -5.30 12.87 6.68
C TYR A 215 -4.93 13.01 8.14
N GLU A 216 -5.93 13.00 8.99
CA GLU A 216 -5.79 13.18 10.44
C GLU A 216 -6.21 11.91 11.18
N LYS A 217 -5.95 11.90 12.49
CA LYS A 217 -6.37 10.80 13.37
C LYS A 217 -7.88 10.56 13.33
N SER A 218 -8.67 11.62 13.22
CA SER A 218 -10.12 11.56 13.11
C SER A 218 -10.57 10.75 11.89
N ASP A 219 -9.90 10.89 10.74
CA ASP A 219 -10.20 10.12 9.53
C ASP A 219 -9.93 8.62 9.74
N ILE A 220 -8.85 8.30 10.45
CA ILE A 220 -8.49 6.91 10.80
C ILE A 220 -9.54 6.32 11.74
N ASP A 221 -9.97 7.09 12.75
CA ASP A 221 -10.95 6.64 13.74
C ASP A 221 -12.32 6.39 13.08
N VAL A 222 -12.75 7.27 12.16
CA VAL A 222 -13.96 7.05 11.34
C VAL A 222 -13.87 5.75 10.53
N LEU A 223 -12.72 5.47 9.92
CA LEU A 223 -12.54 4.25 9.14
C LEU A 223 -12.50 3.00 10.04
N LYS A 224 -11.88 3.09 11.23
CA LYS A 224 -11.87 1.99 12.21
C LYS A 224 -13.27 1.63 12.68
N GLU A 225 -14.13 2.62 12.92
CA GLU A 225 -15.52 2.38 13.32
C GLU A 225 -16.34 1.63 12.27
N GLN A 226 -15.98 1.76 10.99
CA GLN A 226 -16.63 1.05 9.88
C GLN A 226 -16.18 -0.41 9.75
N ILE A 227 -15.03 -0.78 10.34
CA ILE A 227 -14.48 -2.13 10.22
C ILE A 227 -15.05 -3.02 11.33
N PRO A 228 -15.86 -4.06 11.00
CA PRO A 228 -16.38 -4.98 12.00
C PRO A 228 -15.27 -5.90 12.51
N LYS A 229 -15.57 -6.71 13.54
CA LYS A 229 -14.63 -7.75 13.98
C LYS A 229 -14.46 -8.83 12.90
N LEU A 230 -13.36 -8.75 12.15
CA LEU A 230 -13.04 -9.66 11.05
C LEU A 230 -12.34 -10.93 11.55
N LYS A 231 -12.72 -12.10 11.02
CA LYS A 231 -11.99 -13.36 11.20
C LYS A 231 -10.79 -13.43 10.25
N ALA A 232 -9.71 -14.09 10.68
CA ALA A 232 -8.58 -14.33 9.80
C ALA A 232 -8.95 -15.37 8.75
N VAL A 233 -8.52 -15.16 7.51
CA VAL A 233 -8.76 -16.10 6.41
C VAL A 233 -7.50 -16.95 6.20
N LYS A 234 -7.68 -18.26 6.06
CA LYS A 234 -6.58 -19.18 5.79
C LYS A 234 -5.98 -18.86 4.42
N GLY A 235 -4.66 -18.76 4.34
CA GLY A 235 -3.95 -18.52 3.07
C GLY A 235 -3.65 -17.05 2.76
N THR A 236 -4.13 -16.08 3.56
CA THR A 236 -3.85 -14.65 3.35
C THR A 236 -2.34 -14.34 3.30
N ALA A 237 -1.50 -15.04 4.08
CA ALA A 237 -0.06 -14.83 4.07
C ALA A 237 0.64 -15.32 2.79
N ARG A 238 -0.04 -16.13 1.95
CA ARG A 238 0.52 -16.71 0.72
C ARG A 238 -0.02 -16.06 -0.55
N MET A 239 -1.09 -15.27 -0.43
CA MET A 239 -1.71 -14.62 -1.58
C MET A 239 -0.78 -13.58 -2.20
N TYR A 240 -0.81 -13.50 -3.54
CA TYR A 240 -0.08 -12.49 -4.31
C TYR A 240 -1.02 -11.49 -4.98
N GLU A 241 -2.31 -11.84 -5.11
CA GLU A 241 -3.32 -10.94 -5.62
C GLU A 241 -4.62 -11.11 -4.83
N LEU A 242 -5.30 -10.00 -4.59
CA LEU A 242 -6.62 -9.93 -4.00
C LEU A 242 -7.55 -9.21 -4.97
N ILE A 243 -8.60 -9.88 -5.41
CA ILE A 243 -9.46 -9.41 -6.50
C ILE A 243 -10.88 -9.25 -5.96
N GLY A 244 -11.36 -8.01 -5.90
CA GLY A 244 -12.74 -7.68 -5.63
C GLY A 244 -13.49 -7.38 -6.92
N ARG A 245 -14.75 -7.83 -6.97
CA ARG A 245 -15.66 -7.56 -8.07
C ARG A 245 -16.89 -6.79 -7.59
N LYS A 246 -17.46 -5.97 -8.46
CA LYS A 246 -18.67 -5.16 -8.22
C LYS A 246 -19.91 -5.96 -7.80
N ASN A 247 -19.91 -7.27 -8.04
CA ASN A 247 -20.94 -8.22 -7.59
C ASN A 247 -20.65 -8.79 -6.19
N GLU A 248 -19.80 -8.13 -5.40
CA GLU A 248 -19.45 -8.46 -4.01
C GLU A 248 -18.60 -9.74 -3.84
N GLN A 249 -18.13 -10.32 -4.95
CA GLN A 249 -17.24 -11.47 -4.93
C GLN A 249 -15.81 -11.04 -4.64
N LEU A 250 -15.13 -11.82 -3.81
CA LEU A 250 -13.74 -11.63 -3.47
C LEU A 250 -12.96 -12.91 -3.78
N TYR A 251 -11.82 -12.76 -4.45
CA TYR A 251 -10.96 -13.84 -4.85
C TYR A 251 -9.55 -13.59 -4.34
N MET A 252 -8.89 -14.65 -3.86
CA MET A 252 -7.47 -14.63 -3.55
C MET A 252 -6.75 -15.48 -4.58
N ALA A 253 -5.71 -14.93 -5.20
CA ALA A 253 -4.85 -15.69 -6.09
C ALA A 253 -3.64 -16.22 -5.32
N ASN A 254 -3.41 -17.53 -5.41
CA ASN A 254 -2.16 -18.19 -5.01
C ASN A 254 -1.57 -18.87 -6.24
N PRO A 255 -0.26 -18.76 -6.49
CA PRO A 255 0.36 -19.49 -7.58
C PRO A 255 0.59 -20.91 -7.05
N GLY A 256 -0.24 -21.86 -7.46
CA GLY A 256 0.04 -23.27 -7.26
C GLY A 256 1.34 -23.68 -7.97
N PHE A 257 1.86 -24.88 -7.65
CA PHE A 257 3.09 -25.47 -8.23
C PHE A 257 3.06 -25.61 -9.77
N LEU A 258 1.92 -25.34 -10.41
CA LEU A 258 1.65 -25.43 -11.85
C LEU A 258 1.01 -24.15 -12.44
N GLY A 259 1.02 -23.02 -11.74
CA GLY A 259 0.39 -21.79 -12.24
C GLY A 259 -1.15 -21.85 -12.28
N MET A 260 -1.77 -22.83 -11.60
CA MET A 260 -3.21 -22.81 -11.33
C MET A 260 -3.51 -21.76 -10.27
N LEU A 261 -4.45 -20.86 -10.61
CA LEU A 261 -5.12 -19.97 -9.68
C LEU A 261 -5.98 -20.82 -8.74
N ASP A 262 -5.57 -20.96 -7.48
CA ASP A 262 -6.47 -21.45 -6.45
C ASP A 262 -7.47 -20.32 -6.14
N LEU A 263 -8.62 -20.31 -6.83
CA LEU A 263 -9.76 -19.47 -6.43
C LEU A 263 -10.30 -19.98 -5.10
N ILE A 264 -9.92 -19.33 -4.00
CA ILE A 264 -10.63 -19.53 -2.74
C ILE A 264 -11.90 -18.69 -2.79
N TYR A 265 -13.03 -19.35 -3.03
CA TYR A 265 -14.35 -18.78 -2.82
C TYR A 265 -14.62 -18.69 -1.32
N GLY A 266 -14.65 -17.47 -0.81
CA GLY A 266 -15.13 -17.17 0.52
C GLY A 266 -16.01 -15.94 0.43
N GLY A 267 -17.32 -16.16 0.28
CA GLY A 267 -18.28 -15.11 0.56
C GLY A 267 -18.02 -14.65 1.99
N TRP A 268 -17.65 -13.38 2.17
CA TRP A 268 -17.77 -12.72 3.47
C TRP A 268 -19.25 -12.47 3.73
N ASP A 269 -20.06 -13.52 3.73
CA ASP A 269 -21.40 -13.47 4.26
C ASP A 269 -21.27 -13.79 5.75
N GLN A 270 -21.66 -12.82 6.56
CA GLN A 270 -22.12 -13.15 7.89
C GLN A 270 -23.32 -14.07 7.69
N ASP A 271 -23.35 -15.18 8.45
CA ASP A 271 -24.28 -16.29 8.33
C ASP A 271 -23.84 -17.40 7.37
N GLU A 272 -22.87 -18.20 7.80
CA GLU A 272 -23.05 -19.66 7.71
C GLU A 272 -22.27 -20.35 8.84
N THR A 273 -23.03 -20.65 9.89
CA THR A 273 -22.75 -21.76 10.80
C THR A 273 -22.55 -23.04 9.99
N TYR A 274 -21.36 -23.65 10.05
CA TYR A 274 -21.25 -25.10 9.88
C TYR A 274 -20.84 -25.70 11.23
N GLY A 275 -21.86 -26.17 11.93
CA GLY A 275 -21.72 -27.37 12.75
C GLY A 275 -21.70 -28.60 11.84
N GLY A 276 -20.97 -29.63 12.28
CA GLY A 276 -20.79 -30.90 11.59
C GLY A 276 -19.34 -31.32 11.61
#